data_AF-A0AB36T1Y2-F1
#
_entry.id   AF-A0AB36T1Y2-F1
#
_cell.length_a   1.000
_cell.length_b   1.000
_cell.length_c   1.000
_cell.angle_alpha   90.00
_cell.angle_beta   90.00
_cell.angle_gamma   90.00
#
_symmetry.space_group_name_H-M   'P 1'
#
loop_
_entity.id
_entity.type
_entity.pdbx_description
1 polymer ?
#
loop_
_entity_poly.entity_id
_entity_poly.type
_entity_poly.pdbx_seq_one_letter_code
_entity_poly.pdbx_strand_id
1 'polypeptide(L)'
;MSKYDELFQDYVFELIKAVIEEKERFERICIINQYKFECKKELEKWIQEIFGPISNQGRIIAVLREYWLKCEELNMLGEGYANPRNFVTDWLSGTHQELYEIIKSIPYYPIGIDEEGNYC
;
A
#
# COMPACT_ATOMS: atom_id res chain seq x y z
N MET A 1 2.18 -25.23 -3.46
CA MET A 1 1.93 -23.82 -3.08
C MET A 1 0.45 -23.60 -3.26
N SER A 2 -0.26 -23.02 -2.29
CA SER A 2 -1.68 -22.71 -2.47
C SER A 2 -1.85 -21.52 -3.41
N LYS A 3 -3.03 -21.34 -4.02
CA LYS A 3 -3.30 -20.14 -4.83
C LYS A 3 -3.20 -18.85 -4.01
N TYR A 4 -3.47 -18.91 -2.71
CA TYR A 4 -3.26 -17.78 -1.80
C TYR A 4 -1.77 -17.49 -1.58
N ASP A 5 -0.92 -18.51 -1.51
CA ASP A 5 0.54 -18.30 -1.41
C ASP A 5 1.06 -17.63 -2.69
N GLU A 6 0.62 -18.09 -3.87
CA GLU A 6 0.96 -17.47 -5.17
C GLU A 6 0.50 -16.01 -5.23
N LEU A 7 -0.77 -15.76 -4.91
CA LEU A 7 -1.32 -14.41 -4.87
C LEU A 7 -0.58 -13.51 -3.86
N PHE A 8 -0.14 -14.08 -2.73
CA PHE A 8 0.60 -13.34 -1.72
C PHE A 8 2.03 -13.00 -2.16
N GLN A 9 2.70 -13.89 -2.89
CA GLN A 9 4.01 -13.57 -3.49
C GLN A 9 3.90 -12.44 -4.51
N ASP A 10 2.86 -12.47 -5.37
CA ASP A 10 2.58 -11.40 -6.33
C ASP A 10 2.26 -10.08 -5.61
N TYR A 11 1.47 -10.14 -4.54
CA TYR A 11 1.16 -8.99 -3.68
C TYR A 11 2.44 -8.35 -3.12
N VAL A 12 3.31 -9.16 -2.51
CA VAL A 12 4.57 -8.68 -1.93
C VAL A 12 5.46 -8.06 -3.00
N PHE A 13 5.57 -8.68 -4.18
CA PHE A 13 6.36 -8.17 -5.28
C PHE A 13 5.89 -6.78 -5.75
N GLU A 14 4.58 -6.64 -6.03
CA GLU A 14 4.00 -5.36 -6.47
C GLU A 14 4.04 -4.31 -5.36
N LEU A 15 3.89 -4.71 -4.10
CA LEU A 15 3.97 -3.81 -2.96
C LEU A 15 5.38 -3.23 -2.79
N ILE A 16 6.43 -4.06 -2.92
CA ILE A 16 7.83 -3.61 -2.89
C ILE A 16 8.07 -2.58 -4.01
N LYS A 17 7.62 -2.89 -5.22
CA LYS A 17 7.74 -1.99 -6.37
C LYS A 17 7.04 -0.65 -6.12
N ALA A 18 5.82 -0.69 -5.60
CA ALA A 18 5.06 0.51 -5.25
C ALA A 18 5.77 1.38 -4.19
N VAL A 19 6.36 0.76 -3.16
CA VAL A 19 7.14 1.45 -2.13
C VAL A 19 8.38 2.13 -2.74
N ILE A 20 9.11 1.43 -3.60
CA ILE A 20 10.28 2.00 -4.30
C ILE A 20 9.86 3.19 -5.16
N GLU A 21 8.82 3.04 -5.99
CA GLU A 21 8.35 4.10 -6.88
C GLU A 21 7.85 5.35 -6.14
N GLU A 22 7.15 5.20 -5.01
CA GLU A 22 6.75 6.35 -4.19
C GLU A 22 7.94 7.02 -3.52
N LYS A 23 8.93 6.25 -3.05
CA LYS A 23 10.17 6.81 -2.47
C LYS A 23 10.95 7.61 -3.51
N GLU A 24 11.16 7.06 -4.70
CA GLU A 24 11.85 7.78 -5.78
C GLU A 24 11.08 9.03 -6.21
N ARG A 25 9.76 8.97 -6.25
CA ARG A 25 8.92 10.13 -6.54
C ARG A 25 9.11 11.22 -5.49
N PHE A 26 9.10 10.86 -4.21
CA PHE A 26 9.35 11.79 -3.11
C PHE A 26 10.74 12.42 -3.23
N GLU A 27 11.78 11.62 -3.50
CA GLU A 27 13.13 12.10 -3.72
C GLU A 27 13.22 13.08 -4.90
N ARG A 28 12.54 12.80 -6.02
CA ARG A 28 12.46 13.73 -7.17
C ARG A 28 11.79 15.06 -6.78
N ILE A 29 10.70 15.02 -6.00
CA ILE A 29 10.04 16.24 -5.51
C ILE A 29 11.00 17.05 -4.64
N CYS A 30 11.76 16.38 -3.77
CA CYS A 30 12.77 17.02 -2.94
C CYS A 30 13.86 17.69 -3.79
N ILE A 31 14.44 16.97 -4.76
CA ILE A 31 15.49 17.51 -5.64
C ILE A 31 15.00 18.73 -6.42
N ILE A 32 13.78 18.67 -6.97
CA ILE A 32 13.21 19.78 -7.76
C ILE A 32 13.00 21.02 -6.89
N ASN A 33 12.62 20.87 -5.63
CA ASN A 33 12.25 21.99 -4.77
C ASN A 33 13.35 22.41 -3.79
N GLN A 34 14.49 21.72 -3.73
CA GLN A 34 15.55 21.96 -2.75
C GLN A 34 16.04 23.41 -2.71
N TYR A 35 16.10 24.07 -3.87
CA TYR A 35 16.61 25.45 -3.99
C TYR A 35 15.69 26.50 -3.33
N LYS A 36 14.46 26.12 -2.99
CA LYS A 36 13.46 27.01 -2.37
C LYS A 36 13.52 27.03 -0.85
N PHE A 37 14.33 26.17 -0.23
CA PHE A 37 14.37 25.97 1.22
C PHE A 37 15.81 26.00 1.73
N GLU A 38 15.99 26.46 2.97
CA GLU A 38 17.31 26.55 3.57
C GLU A 38 17.84 25.17 4.00
N CYS A 39 16.93 24.25 4.35
CA CYS A 39 17.31 22.89 4.71
C CYS A 39 16.25 21.84 4.32
N LYS A 40 16.68 20.56 4.29
CA LYS A 40 15.83 19.41 3.95
C LYS A 40 14.59 19.29 4.85
N LYS A 41 14.72 19.61 6.14
CA LYS A 41 13.62 19.51 7.10
C LYS A 41 12.47 20.46 6.79
N GLU A 42 12.76 21.67 6.35
CA GLU A 42 11.75 22.65 5.95
C GLU A 42 11.03 22.22 4.67
N LEU A 43 11.80 21.70 3.71
CA LEU A 43 11.26 21.13 2.48
C LEU A 43 10.32 19.95 2.76
N GLU A 44 10.73 18.99 3.58
CA GLU A 44 9.90 17.85 3.94
C GLU A 44 8.62 18.29 4.67
N LYS A 45 8.71 19.26 5.59
CA LYS A 45 7.55 19.83 6.27
C LYS A 45 6.59 20.49 5.27
N TRP A 46 7.11 21.27 4.33
CA TRP A 46 6.30 21.91 3.28
C TRP A 46 5.62 20.87 2.37
N ILE A 47 6.32 19.79 1.99
CA ILE A 47 5.73 18.69 1.21
C ILE A 47 4.56 18.07 1.99
N GLN A 48 4.76 17.79 3.28
CA GLN A 48 3.71 17.22 4.14
C GLN A 48 2.50 18.15 4.28
N GLU A 49 2.71 19.45 4.41
CA GLU A 49 1.62 20.44 4.52
C GLU A 49 0.85 20.60 3.21
N ILE A 50 1.52 20.60 2.05
CA ILE A 50 0.86 20.77 0.75
C ILE A 50 0.11 19.52 0.32
N PHE A 51 0.77 18.37 0.40
CA PHE A 51 0.25 17.17 -0.23
C PHE A 51 -0.47 16.26 0.79
N GLY A 52 -0.28 16.48 2.09
CA GLY A 52 -0.81 15.61 3.15
C GLY A 52 -0.19 14.22 3.15
N PRO A 53 -0.43 13.41 4.19
CA PRO A 53 0.22 12.10 4.36
C PRO A 53 -0.11 11.07 3.26
N ILE A 54 -1.25 11.20 2.59
CA ILE A 54 -1.78 10.21 1.62
C ILE A 54 -1.13 10.33 0.24
N SER A 55 -0.73 11.55 -0.14
CA SER A 55 -0.25 11.86 -1.50
C SER A 55 1.02 11.13 -1.94
N ASN A 56 1.82 10.65 -0.98
CA ASN A 56 3.06 9.89 -1.20
C ASN A 56 2.85 8.38 -0.99
N GLN A 57 1.60 7.92 -0.91
CA GLN A 57 1.26 6.51 -0.70
C GLN A 57 0.29 5.99 -1.76
N GLY A 58 0.05 6.74 -2.84
CA GLY A 58 -0.97 6.43 -3.85
C GLY A 58 -0.80 5.04 -4.48
N ARG A 59 0.41 4.68 -4.92
CA ARG A 59 0.67 3.34 -5.47
C ARG A 59 0.51 2.23 -4.44
N ILE A 60 0.97 2.46 -3.21
CA ILE A 60 0.88 1.50 -2.11
C ILE A 60 -0.60 1.20 -1.83
N ILE A 61 -1.43 2.26 -1.75
CA ILE A 61 -2.87 2.17 -1.57
C ILE A 61 -3.52 1.41 -2.73
N ALA A 62 -3.11 1.69 -3.97
CA ALA A 62 -3.63 1.01 -5.15
C ALA A 62 -3.35 -0.50 -5.13
N VAL A 63 -2.11 -0.90 -4.85
CA VAL A 63 -1.73 -2.32 -4.72
C VAL A 63 -2.52 -2.98 -3.59
N LEU A 64 -2.62 -2.34 -2.44
CA LEU A 64 -3.37 -2.91 -1.31
C LEU A 64 -4.85 -3.15 -1.67
N ARG A 65 -5.51 -2.20 -2.35
CA ARG A 65 -6.90 -2.36 -2.80
C ARG A 65 -7.02 -3.48 -3.84
N GLU A 66 -6.12 -3.52 -4.81
CA GLU A 66 -6.13 -4.54 -5.87
C GLU A 66 -6.05 -5.95 -5.28
N TYR A 67 -5.10 -6.19 -4.37
CA TYR A 67 -4.91 -7.51 -3.80
C TYR A 67 -5.94 -7.87 -2.72
N TRP A 68 -6.58 -6.88 -2.09
CA TRP A 68 -7.78 -7.12 -1.29
C TRP A 68 -8.89 -7.72 -2.16
N LEU A 69 -9.18 -7.09 -3.30
CA LEU A 69 -10.23 -7.54 -4.22
C LEU A 69 -9.90 -8.89 -4.87
N LYS A 70 -8.65 -9.12 -5.29
CA LYS A 70 -8.22 -10.43 -5.81
C LYS A 70 -8.33 -11.54 -4.77
N CYS A 71 -8.04 -11.25 -3.49
CA CYS A 71 -8.23 -12.21 -2.41
C CYS A 71 -9.70 -12.57 -2.23
N GLU A 72 -10.59 -11.57 -2.30
CA GLU A 72 -12.04 -11.81 -2.25
C GLU A 72 -12.55 -12.60 -3.46
N GLU A 73 -12.10 -12.26 -4.67
CA GLU A 73 -12.42 -13.03 -5.88
C GLU A 73 -12.01 -14.51 -5.72
N LEU A 74 -10.82 -14.76 -5.18
CA LEU A 74 -10.34 -16.11 -4.92
C LEU A 74 -11.18 -16.84 -3.85
N ASN A 75 -11.65 -16.14 -2.80
CA ASN A 75 -12.58 -16.69 -1.82
C ASN A 75 -13.91 -17.11 -2.47
N MET A 76 -14.42 -16.30 -3.40
CA MET A 76 -15.69 -16.55 -4.10
C MET A 76 -15.63 -17.76 -5.04
N LEU A 77 -14.44 -18.14 -5.50
CA LEU A 77 -14.22 -19.37 -6.27
C LEU A 77 -14.29 -20.66 -5.42
N GLY A 78 -14.34 -20.53 -4.09
CA GLY A 78 -14.53 -21.66 -3.17
C GLY A 78 -13.32 -22.58 -3.00
N GLU A 79 -12.12 -22.11 -3.34
CA GLU A 79 -10.88 -22.89 -3.26
C GLU A 79 -10.20 -22.87 -1.89
N GLY A 80 -10.85 -22.21 -0.92
CA GLY A 80 -10.36 -21.97 0.42
C GLY A 80 -10.99 -20.69 0.97
N TYR A 81 -10.42 -20.19 2.07
CA TYR A 81 -10.82 -18.88 2.59
C TYR A 81 -9.63 -18.21 3.26
N ALA A 82 -9.34 -16.98 2.84
CA ALA A 82 -8.47 -16.06 3.56
C ALA A 82 -9.22 -14.75 3.76
N ASN A 83 -9.23 -14.24 5.00
CA ASN A 83 -9.80 -12.92 5.24
C ASN A 83 -8.97 -11.86 4.48
N PRO A 84 -9.55 -11.07 3.55
CA PRO A 84 -8.76 -10.15 2.72
C PRO A 84 -7.96 -9.11 3.53
N ARG A 85 -8.50 -8.66 4.67
CA ARG A 85 -7.80 -7.75 5.57
C ARG A 85 -6.53 -8.38 6.12
N ASN A 86 -6.65 -9.59 6.67
CA ASN A 86 -5.49 -10.29 7.24
C ASN A 86 -4.47 -10.64 6.14
N PHE A 87 -4.95 -10.97 4.94
CA PHE A 87 -4.12 -11.25 3.77
C PHE A 87 -3.24 -10.05 3.38
N VAL A 88 -3.80 -8.85 3.27
CA VAL A 88 -3.00 -7.66 2.88
C VAL A 88 -2.26 -7.00 4.05
N THR A 89 -2.44 -7.47 5.30
CA THR A 89 -1.79 -6.84 6.47
C THR A 89 -1.01 -7.85 7.28
N ASP A 90 -1.70 -8.69 8.05
CA ASP A 90 -1.10 -9.58 9.04
C ASP A 90 -0.13 -10.59 8.42
N TRP A 91 -0.36 -11.05 7.19
CA TRP A 91 0.53 -11.99 6.50
C TRP A 91 1.91 -11.40 6.16
N LEU A 92 2.04 -10.07 6.12
CA LEU A 92 3.33 -9.41 5.94
C LEU A 92 4.20 -9.49 7.22
N SER A 93 3.59 -9.68 8.39
CA SER A 93 4.32 -9.68 9.65
C SER A 93 5.35 -10.81 9.73
N GLY A 94 6.47 -10.55 10.41
CA GLY A 94 7.60 -11.48 10.46
C GLY A 94 8.47 -11.40 9.20
N THR A 95 8.07 -12.07 8.12
CA THR A 95 8.90 -12.19 6.90
C THR A 95 9.08 -10.87 6.15
N HIS A 96 8.02 -10.05 6.06
CA HIS A 96 8.02 -8.77 5.36
C HIS A 96 7.75 -7.60 6.32
N GLN A 97 8.45 -7.60 7.47
CA GLN A 97 8.17 -6.68 8.57
C GLN A 97 8.19 -5.20 8.17
N GLU A 98 9.09 -4.78 7.28
CA GLU A 98 9.14 -3.40 6.80
C GLU A 98 7.88 -3.01 6.03
N LEU A 99 7.37 -3.90 5.17
CA LEU A 99 6.12 -3.69 4.45
C LEU A 99 4.94 -3.67 5.42
N TYR A 100 4.94 -4.55 6.43
CA TYR A 100 3.93 -4.55 7.47
C TYR A 100 3.84 -3.20 8.19
N GLU A 101 4.97 -2.61 8.61
CA GLU A 101 4.97 -1.30 9.27
C GLU A 101 4.49 -0.17 8.35
N ILE A 102 4.83 -0.21 7.06
CA ILE A 102 4.32 0.75 6.06
C ILE A 102 2.81 0.63 5.95
N ILE A 103 2.28 -0.57 5.75
CA ILE A 103 0.84 -0.80 5.59
C ILE A 103 0.08 -0.42 6.86
N LYS A 104 0.61 -0.76 8.04
CA LYS A 104 0.01 -0.42 9.33
C LYS A 104 -0.01 1.09 9.60
N SER A 105 0.88 1.86 8.97
CA SER A 105 0.91 3.32 9.09
C SER A 105 -0.15 4.04 8.26
N ILE A 106 -0.82 3.33 7.34
CA ILE A 106 -1.88 3.92 6.51
C ILE A 106 -3.08 4.27 7.42
N PRO A 107 -3.60 5.51 7.36
CA PRO A 107 -4.61 5.99 8.32
C PRO A 107 -6.00 5.36 8.16
N TYR A 108 -6.28 4.69 7.04
CA TYR A 108 -7.55 4.01 6.78
C TYR A 108 -7.36 2.85 5.79
N TYR A 109 -8.31 1.91 5.77
CA TYR A 109 -8.33 0.86 4.75
C TYR A 109 -9.02 1.39 3.47
N PRO A 110 -8.37 1.35 2.31
CA PRO A 110 -8.85 1.96 1.07
C PRO A 110 -9.88 1.08 0.32
N ILE A 111 -10.78 0.45 1.05
CA ILE A 111 -11.79 -0.48 0.51
C ILE A 111 -13.20 0.00 0.87
N GLY A 112 -14.09 0.00 -0.11
CA GLY A 112 -15.51 0.29 0.07
C GLY A 112 -16.33 -0.99 0.19
N ILE A 113 -17.61 -0.81 0.50
CA ILE A 113 -18.64 -1.85 0.34
C ILE A 113 -19.71 -1.25 -0.57
N ASP A 114 -20.15 -1.99 -1.59
CA ASP A 114 -21.22 -1.59 -2.50
C ASP A 114 -22.62 -1.80 -1.90
N GLU A 115 -23.65 -1.50 -2.69
CA GLU A 115 -25.06 -1.63 -2.25
C GLU A 115 -25.48 -3.08 -1.97
N GLU A 116 -24.76 -4.06 -2.52
CA GLU A 116 -25.03 -5.49 -2.37
C GLU A 116 -24.26 -6.12 -1.20
N GLY A 117 -23.36 -5.37 -0.56
CA GLY A 117 -22.53 -5.85 0.53
C GLY A 117 -21.19 -6.43 0.09
N ASN A 118 -20.80 -6.28 -1.19
CA ASN A 118 -19.52 -6.75 -1.71
C ASN A 118 -18.44 -5.67 -1.57
N TYR A 119 -17.18 -6.09 -1.45
CA TYR A 119 -16.06 -5.13 -1.46
C TYR A 119 -15.92 -4.45 -2.83
N CYS A 120 -15.69 -3.12 -2.83
CA CYS A 120 -15.49 -2.33 -4.04
C CYS A 120 -14.29 -1.38 -3.98
#